data_AF-A0A8B8EHH5-F1
#
_entry.id   AF-A0A8B8EHH5-F1
#
_cell.length_a   1.000
_cell.length_b   1.000
_cell.length_c   1.000
_cell.angle_alpha   90.00
_cell.angle_beta   90.00
_cell.angle_gamma   90.00
#
_symmetry.space_group_name_H-M   'P 1'
#
loop_
_entity.id
_entity.type
_entity.pdbx_description
1 polymer ?
#
loop_
_entity_poly.entity_id
_entity_poly.type
_entity_poly.pdbx_seq_one_letter_code
_entity_poly.pdbx_strand_id
1 'polypeptide(L)'
;MKPCESAGCLIALFTALVICPFKANGIGCFVCTSLNRGNQGCEDTFNNTGGFYRSDCQASREGRIGMFPATQCIKMVAEDTDAGFSLIVRDCVVDNGGTTSETEIGRQSHCGWMKVIKYNGRRMSGCILSCEQDGCNKSSRTFNSFTIVITLLYLMTKMLI
;
A
#
# COMPACT_ATOMS: atom_id res chain seq x y z
N MET A 1 48.37 9.71 -27.67
CA MET A 1 48.41 9.04 -26.34
C MET A 1 47.97 10.05 -25.30
N LYS A 2 46.91 9.89 -24.50
CA LYS A 2 45.92 8.83 -24.30
C LYS A 2 44.59 9.52 -23.93
N PRO A 3 43.41 9.03 -24.37
CA PRO A 3 42.15 9.42 -23.76
C PRO A 3 42.16 8.96 -22.29
N CYS A 4 41.73 9.82 -21.38
CA CYS A 4 41.53 9.47 -19.98
C CYS A 4 40.35 8.49 -19.92
N GLU A 5 40.66 7.18 -19.95
CA GLU A 5 39.68 6.12 -19.67
C GLU A 5 39.15 6.30 -18.25
N SER A 6 37.91 6.78 -18.17
CA SER A 6 37.25 7.33 -16.98
C SER A 6 36.78 6.28 -15.97
N ALA A 7 37.54 5.19 -15.78
CA ALA A 7 37.21 4.18 -14.77
C ALA A 7 37.15 4.79 -13.36
N GLY A 8 38.08 5.70 -13.03
CA GLY A 8 38.09 6.40 -11.74
C GLY A 8 36.91 7.35 -11.53
N CYS A 9 36.40 7.98 -12.61
CA CYS A 9 35.26 8.88 -12.55
C CYS A 9 33.95 8.10 -12.38
N LEU A 10 33.82 6.95 -13.05
CA LEU A 10 32.71 6.02 -12.88
C LEU A 10 32.67 5.42 -11.48
N ILE A 11 33.81 5.03 -10.92
CA ILE A 11 33.90 4.50 -9.54
C ILE A 11 33.54 5.56 -8.51
N ALA A 12 33.97 6.82 -8.70
CA ALA A 12 33.57 7.93 -7.84
C ALA A 12 32.06 8.23 -7.91
N LEU A 13 31.46 8.14 -9.10
CA LEU A 13 30.01 8.32 -9.29
C LEU A 13 29.20 7.17 -8.64
N PHE A 14 29.65 5.92 -8.82
CA PHE A 14 29.04 4.74 -8.22
C PHE A 14 29.13 4.76 -6.68
N THR A 15 30.27 5.16 -6.12
CA THR A 15 30.43 5.29 -4.66
C THR A 15 29.58 6.43 -4.10
N ALA A 16 29.44 7.56 -4.80
CA ALA A 16 28.54 8.65 -4.39
C ALA A 16 27.06 8.24 -4.41
N LEU A 17 26.62 7.42 -5.37
CA LEU A 17 25.26 6.87 -5.43
C LEU A 17 24.97 5.86 -4.32
N VAL A 18 25.97 5.10 -3.87
CA VAL A 18 25.83 4.09 -2.80
C VAL A 18 25.82 4.71 -1.39
N ILE A 19 26.42 5.90 -1.21
CA ILE A 19 26.50 6.57 0.10
C ILE A 19 25.27 7.45 0.40
N CYS A 20 24.31 7.56 -0.52
CA CYS A 20 23.07 8.28 -0.22
C CYS A 20 22.33 7.54 0.91
N PRO A 21 22.13 8.14 2.10
CA PRO A 21 21.38 7.49 3.15
C PRO A 21 19.95 7.32 2.64
N PHE A 22 19.55 6.09 2.37
CA PHE A 22 18.15 5.74 2.17
C PHE A 22 17.43 6.09 3.48
N LYS A 23 16.75 7.24 3.50
CA LYS A 23 15.79 7.52 4.57
C LYS A 23 14.72 6.45 4.45
N ALA A 24 14.54 5.67 5.52
CA ALA A 24 13.43 4.74 5.62
C ALA A 24 12.15 5.58 5.77
N ASN A 25 11.48 5.80 4.65
CA ASN A 25 10.21 6.50 4.60
C ASN A 25 9.07 5.52 4.86
N GLY A 26 8.01 6.01 5.51
CA GLY A 26 6.77 5.26 5.63
C GLY A 26 6.07 5.22 4.27
N ILE A 27 5.25 4.21 4.02
CA ILE A 27 4.47 4.18 2.78
C ILE A 27 3.46 5.32 2.76
N GLY A 28 3.09 5.77 1.56
CA GLY A 28 2.04 6.77 1.36
C GLY A 28 0.66 6.13 1.27
N CYS A 29 -0.31 6.59 2.06
CA CYS A 29 -1.66 6.02 2.07
C CYS A 29 -2.73 7.11 1.89
N PHE A 30 -3.89 6.71 1.38
CA PHE A 30 -5.08 7.55 1.50
C PHE A 30 -5.60 7.45 2.93
N VAL A 31 -5.72 8.58 3.62
CA VAL A 31 -6.20 8.67 5.00
C VAL A 31 -7.48 9.49 5.04
N CYS A 32 -8.59 8.84 5.34
CA CYS A 32 -9.90 9.49 5.39
C CYS A 32 -10.91 8.67 6.19
N THR A 33 -11.98 9.32 6.62
CA THR A 33 -13.14 8.65 7.22
C THR A 33 -14.41 9.17 6.56
N SER A 34 -15.36 8.27 6.34
CA SER A 34 -16.70 8.59 5.90
C SER A 34 -17.69 7.86 6.78
N LEU A 35 -18.61 8.62 7.35
CA LEU A 35 -19.70 8.14 8.17
C LEU A 35 -21.00 8.40 7.40
N ASN A 36 -21.82 7.36 7.24
CA ASN A 36 -23.09 7.44 6.51
C ASN A 36 -22.97 8.13 5.15
N ARG A 37 -21.92 7.78 4.39
CA ARG A 37 -21.63 8.35 3.06
C ARG A 37 -21.40 9.87 3.06
N GLY A 38 -21.07 10.46 4.22
CA GLY A 38 -20.86 11.90 4.38
C GLY A 38 -19.63 12.46 3.66
N ASN A 39 -18.70 11.61 3.23
CA ASN A 39 -17.53 12.00 2.45
C ASN A 39 -17.41 11.14 1.18
N GLN A 40 -18.06 11.56 0.10
CA GLN A 40 -18.07 10.84 -1.18
C GLN A 40 -16.65 10.55 -1.72
N GLY A 41 -15.69 11.45 -1.47
CA GLY A 41 -14.33 11.23 -1.94
C GLY A 41 -13.62 10.07 -1.23
N CYS A 42 -13.96 9.81 0.03
CA CYS A 42 -13.45 8.65 0.78
C CYS A 42 -14.19 7.35 0.41
N GLU A 43 -15.46 7.46 0.00
CA GLU A 43 -16.29 6.34 -0.45
C GLU A 43 -15.78 5.75 -1.79
N ASP A 44 -15.40 6.61 -2.73
CA ASP A 44 -14.94 6.20 -4.05
C ASP A 44 -13.61 5.43 -3.98
N THR A 45 -13.65 4.15 -4.36
CA THR A 45 -12.50 3.22 -4.34
C THR A 45 -11.35 3.65 -5.26
N PHE A 46 -11.61 4.50 -6.25
CA PHE A 46 -10.62 4.98 -7.21
C PHE A 46 -10.29 6.46 -7.07
N ASN A 47 -10.97 7.18 -6.17
CA ASN A 47 -10.67 8.59 -5.96
C ASN A 47 -9.27 8.72 -5.36
N ASN A 48 -8.35 9.15 -6.22
CA ASN A 48 -6.96 9.41 -5.93
C ASN A 48 -6.67 10.91 -5.80
N THR A 49 -7.70 11.75 -5.60
CA THR A 49 -7.48 13.18 -5.36
C THR A 49 -6.51 13.36 -4.20
N GLY A 50 -5.46 14.15 -4.44
CA GLY A 50 -4.33 14.29 -3.53
C GLY A 50 -4.69 14.78 -2.12
N GLY A 51 -5.91 15.29 -1.91
CA GLY A 51 -6.37 15.78 -0.61
C GLY A 51 -6.43 14.72 0.51
N PHE A 52 -6.55 13.43 0.16
CA PHE A 52 -6.51 12.35 1.15
C PHE A 52 -5.18 11.60 1.17
N TYR A 53 -4.32 11.80 0.18
CA TYR A 53 -3.04 11.10 0.13
C TYR A 53 -2.06 11.72 1.12
N ARG A 54 -1.53 10.89 2.01
CA ARG A 54 -0.49 11.26 2.95
C ARG A 54 0.78 10.52 2.62
N SER A 55 1.78 11.24 2.11
CA SER A 55 3.15 10.74 1.97
C SER A 55 3.77 10.51 3.35
N ASP A 56 4.70 9.55 3.44
CA ASP A 56 5.39 9.19 4.68
C ASP A 56 4.43 8.94 5.85
N CYS A 57 3.39 8.14 5.60
CA CYS A 57 2.34 7.93 6.58
C CYS A 57 2.91 7.30 7.85
N GLN A 58 2.40 7.73 8.99
CA GLN A 58 2.84 7.24 10.29
C GLN A 58 1.65 6.76 11.10
N ALA A 59 1.85 5.67 11.84
CA ALA A 59 0.85 5.13 12.74
C ALA A 59 1.48 4.77 14.09
N SER A 60 0.62 4.58 15.09
CA SER A 60 1.04 4.03 16.38
C SER A 60 1.40 2.56 16.25
N ARG A 61 2.33 2.10 17.08
CA ARG A 61 2.76 0.70 17.15
C ARG A 61 2.43 0.13 18.51
N GLU A 62 1.86 -1.07 18.56
CA GLU A 62 1.48 -1.69 19.82
C GLU A 62 2.70 -1.88 20.74
N GLY A 63 2.53 -1.57 22.02
CA GLY A 63 3.60 -1.69 23.02
C GLY A 63 4.71 -0.63 22.90
N ARG A 64 4.55 0.41 22.07
CA ARG A 64 5.52 1.51 21.95
C ARG A 64 4.85 2.88 22.00
N ILE A 65 5.58 3.85 22.53
CA ILE A 65 5.15 5.25 22.60
C ILE A 65 5.68 5.98 21.37
N GLY A 66 4.82 6.74 20.71
CA GLY A 66 5.17 7.57 19.55
C GLY A 66 4.61 7.04 18.23
N MET A 67 5.03 7.70 17.15
CA MET A 67 4.61 7.41 15.78
C MET A 67 5.73 6.74 15.02
N PHE A 68 5.39 5.74 14.21
CA PHE A 68 6.33 4.94 13.45
C PHE A 68 5.96 4.98 11.96
N PRO A 69 6.95 4.89 11.05
CA PRO A 69 6.70 4.77 9.63
C PRO A 69 5.76 3.60 9.35
N ALA A 70 4.64 3.88 8.70
CA ALA A 70 3.67 2.86 8.34
C ALA A 70 4.23 1.93 7.27
N THR A 71 3.79 0.68 7.34
CA THR A 71 4.23 -0.40 6.45
C THR A 71 3.11 -0.90 5.56
N GLN A 72 1.84 -0.68 5.93
CA GLN A 72 0.67 -1.09 5.15
C GLN A 72 -0.44 -0.03 5.17
N CYS A 73 -1.21 0.03 4.09
CA CYS A 73 -2.44 0.82 4.04
C CYS A 73 -3.63 -0.12 4.25
N ILE A 74 -4.62 0.34 5.02
CA ILE A 74 -5.86 -0.39 5.23
C ILE A 74 -7.06 0.41 4.71
N LYS A 75 -8.06 -0.32 4.21
CA LYS A 75 -9.41 0.18 3.96
C LYS A 75 -10.41 -0.70 4.70
N MET A 76 -11.00 -0.15 5.75
CA MET A 76 -12.11 -0.74 6.47
C MET A 76 -13.42 -0.27 5.83
N VAL A 77 -14.30 -1.22 5.53
CA VAL A 77 -15.66 -0.97 5.06
C VAL A 77 -16.60 -1.74 5.97
N ALA A 78 -17.55 -1.05 6.59
CA ALA A 78 -18.54 -1.63 7.47
C ALA A 78 -19.92 -1.06 7.18
N GLU A 79 -20.93 -1.92 7.10
CA GLU A 79 -22.31 -1.55 6.86
C GLU A 79 -23.25 -2.29 7.81
N ASP A 80 -24.24 -1.59 8.32
CA ASP A 80 -25.40 -2.13 9.02
C ASP A 80 -26.61 -1.84 8.13
N THR A 81 -27.04 -2.88 7.40
CA THR A 81 -28.13 -2.79 6.41
C THR A 81 -29.48 -2.50 7.06
N ASP A 82 -29.66 -2.91 8.31
CA ASP A 82 -30.93 -2.78 9.02
C ASP A 82 -31.12 -1.35 9.54
N ALA A 83 -30.04 -0.73 10.03
CA ALA A 83 -30.04 0.66 10.48
C ALA A 83 -29.70 1.68 9.37
N GLY A 84 -29.34 1.22 8.17
CA GLY A 84 -28.89 2.09 7.07
C GLY A 84 -27.58 2.82 7.36
N PHE A 85 -26.74 2.27 8.25
CA PHE A 85 -25.52 2.91 8.71
C PHE A 85 -24.30 2.38 7.95
N SER A 86 -23.37 3.26 7.57
CA SER A 86 -22.15 2.88 6.87
C SER A 86 -20.94 3.62 7.44
N LEU A 87 -19.80 2.93 7.44
CA LEU A 87 -18.52 3.46 7.89
C LEU A 87 -17.43 3.00 6.94
N ILE A 88 -16.69 3.96 6.39
CA ILE A 88 -15.45 3.71 5.68
C ILE A 88 -14.31 4.43 6.38
N VAL A 89 -13.23 3.70 6.64
CA VAL A 89 -11.98 4.25 7.17
C VAL A 89 -10.85 3.80 6.26
N ARG A 90 -10.08 4.75 5.76
CA ARG A 90 -8.78 4.48 5.15
C ARG A 90 -7.72 5.07 6.06
N ASP A 91 -6.71 4.26 6.37
CA ASP A 91 -5.61 4.68 7.22
C ASP A 91 -4.36 3.88 6.90
N CYS A 92 -3.24 4.28 7.51
CA CYS A 92 -2.01 3.51 7.48
C CYS A 92 -1.78 2.80 8.82
N VAL A 93 -1.11 1.67 8.78
CA VAL A 93 -0.80 0.85 9.96
C VAL A 93 0.64 0.39 9.94
N VAL A 94 1.14 0.05 11.12
CA VAL A 94 2.49 -0.47 11.34
C VAL A 94 2.39 -1.95 11.65
N ASP A 95 3.13 -2.75 10.91
CA ASP A 95 3.39 -4.17 11.18
C ASP A 95 4.20 -4.27 12.47
N ASN A 96 3.68 -5.02 13.44
CA ASN A 96 4.30 -5.15 14.76
C ASN A 96 5.46 -6.17 14.76
N GLY A 97 5.66 -6.93 13.69
CA GLY A 97 6.67 -7.97 13.57
C GLY A 97 6.27 -9.28 14.27
N GLY A 98 4.98 -9.50 14.54
CA GLY A 98 4.45 -10.70 15.17
C GLY A 98 4.71 -11.96 14.35
N THR A 99 4.58 -13.13 14.98
CA THR A 99 4.89 -14.43 14.35
C THR A 99 3.72 -15.00 13.52
N THR A 100 2.52 -14.44 13.65
CA THR A 100 1.33 -14.87 12.90
C THR A 100 0.72 -13.67 12.16
N SER A 101 0.27 -13.89 10.91
CA SER A 101 -0.36 -12.85 10.09
C SER A 101 -1.75 -12.45 10.60
N GLU A 102 -2.36 -13.26 11.45
CA GLU A 102 -3.73 -13.09 11.93
C GLU A 102 -3.87 -12.10 13.09
N THR A 103 -2.77 -11.80 13.79
CA THR A 103 -2.76 -10.84 14.90
C THR A 103 -2.51 -9.40 14.43
N GLU A 104 -2.26 -9.19 13.14
CA GLU A 104 -1.91 -7.89 12.58
C GLU A 104 -2.85 -7.48 11.45
N ILE A 105 -3.58 -6.39 11.69
CA ILE A 105 -4.60 -5.85 10.78
C ILE A 105 -4.08 -5.54 9.36
N GLY A 106 -2.79 -5.23 9.24
CA GLY A 106 -2.15 -4.83 7.98
C GLY A 106 -1.61 -5.98 7.13
N ARG A 107 -1.42 -7.18 7.67
CA ARG A 107 -0.71 -8.25 6.92
C ARG A 107 -1.57 -8.97 5.89
N GLN A 108 -2.88 -8.97 6.08
CA GLN A 108 -3.80 -9.66 5.19
C GLN A 108 -5.16 -8.97 5.15
N SER A 109 -5.88 -9.16 4.05
CA SER A 109 -7.25 -8.70 3.96
C SER A 109 -8.17 -9.64 4.75
N HIS A 110 -8.95 -9.08 5.67
CA HIS A 110 -9.95 -9.78 6.46
C HIS A 110 -11.33 -9.56 5.85
N CYS A 111 -11.70 -10.43 4.92
CA CYS A 111 -13.01 -10.47 4.27
C CYS A 111 -13.60 -11.88 4.44
N GLY A 112 -14.47 -12.09 5.42
CA GLY A 112 -15.02 -13.42 5.68
C GLY A 112 -15.45 -13.62 7.14
N TRP A 113 -14.75 -14.50 7.84
CA TRP A 113 -15.04 -14.89 9.25
C TRP A 113 -15.04 -13.69 10.20
N MET A 114 -14.19 -12.69 9.96
CA MET A 114 -14.22 -11.37 10.60
C MET A 114 -15.34 -10.52 10.00
N LYS A 115 -16.60 -10.95 10.17
CA LYS A 115 -17.75 -10.25 9.60
C LYS A 115 -18.18 -9.07 10.46
N VAL A 116 -17.93 -9.08 11.78
CA VAL A 116 -18.51 -8.10 12.70
C VAL A 116 -17.52 -7.04 13.15
N ILE A 117 -17.80 -5.79 12.80
CA ILE A 117 -17.08 -4.60 13.26
C ILE A 117 -17.95 -3.87 14.29
N LYS A 118 -17.36 -3.51 15.43
CA LYS A 118 -18.07 -2.76 16.48
C LYS A 118 -17.68 -1.29 16.43
N TYR A 119 -18.67 -0.40 16.36
CA TYR A 119 -18.46 1.04 16.37
C TYR A 119 -19.63 1.73 17.08
N ASN A 120 -19.35 2.60 18.06
CA ASN A 120 -20.37 3.32 18.83
C ASN A 120 -21.54 2.43 19.32
N GLY A 121 -21.21 1.24 19.85
CA GLY A 121 -22.19 0.27 20.36
C GLY A 121 -22.95 -0.52 19.28
N ARG A 122 -22.74 -0.21 17.99
CA ARG A 122 -23.34 -0.93 16.86
C ARG A 122 -22.47 -2.10 16.43
N ARG A 123 -23.10 -3.13 15.87
CA ARG A 123 -22.45 -4.29 15.26
C ARG A 123 -22.73 -4.26 13.77
N MET A 124 -21.70 -4.01 12.98
CA MET A 124 -21.81 -3.83 11.53
C MET A 124 -21.17 -5.02 10.83
N SER A 125 -21.64 -5.36 9.64
CA SER A 125 -21.01 -6.34 8.77
C SER A 125 -19.95 -5.66 7.90
N GLY A 126 -18.73 -6.20 7.82
CA GLY A 126 -17.68 -5.50 7.09
C GLY A 126 -16.46 -6.31 6.69
N CYS A 127 -15.48 -5.59 6.15
CA CYS A 127 -14.25 -6.10 5.57
C CYS A 127 -13.10 -5.12 5.86
N ILE A 128 -11.91 -5.66 6.08
CA ILE A 128 -10.66 -4.89 6.14
C ILE A 128 -9.80 -5.34 4.97
N LEU A 129 -9.49 -4.42 4.07
CA LEU A 129 -8.60 -4.65 2.95
C LEU A 129 -7.24 -4.07 3.30
N SER A 130 -6.15 -4.75 2.93
CA SER A 130 -4.79 -4.29 3.18
C SER A 130 -3.88 -4.46 1.96
N CYS A 131 -2.83 -3.65 1.90
CA CYS A 131 -1.79 -3.65 0.87
C CYS A 131 -0.49 -2.99 1.39
N GLU A 132 0.60 -3.18 0.66
CA GLU A 132 1.95 -2.72 1.05
C GLU A 132 2.56 -1.73 0.05
N GLN A 133 1.74 -1.13 -0.81
CA GLN A 133 2.20 -0.20 -1.85
C GLN A 133 1.60 1.20 -1.64
N ASP A 134 2.36 2.22 -2.03
CA ASP A 134 1.91 3.60 -2.00
C ASP A 134 0.60 3.80 -2.75
N GLY A 135 -0.36 4.46 -2.10
CA GLY A 135 -1.63 4.87 -2.69
C GLY A 135 -2.44 3.71 -3.25
N CYS A 136 -2.31 2.51 -2.66
CA CYS A 136 -2.97 1.36 -3.23
C CYS A 136 -4.49 1.57 -3.30
N ASN A 137 -5.03 1.29 -4.48
CA ASN A 137 -6.46 1.18 -4.75
C ASN A 137 -6.68 -0.17 -5.42
N LYS A 138 -7.89 -0.73 -5.32
CA LYS A 138 -8.22 -2.03 -5.90
C LYS A 138 -8.08 -1.98 -7.42
N SER A 139 -6.97 -2.46 -7.98
CA SER A 139 -6.79 -2.62 -9.43
C SER A 139 -7.17 -4.03 -9.85
N SER A 140 -7.90 -4.18 -10.96
CA SER A 140 -8.09 -5.47 -11.63
C SER A 140 -6.72 -6.00 -12.05
N ARG A 141 -6.37 -7.24 -11.70
CA ARG A 141 -5.09 -7.84 -12.12
C ARG A 141 -4.98 -7.81 -13.65
N THR A 142 -4.15 -6.92 -14.17
CA THR A 142 -3.72 -6.97 -15.58
C THR A 142 -2.65 -8.04 -15.67
N PHE A 143 -2.87 -9.07 -16.48
CA PHE A 143 -1.87 -10.11 -16.71
C PHE A 143 -0.59 -9.49 -17.30
N ASN A 144 0.56 -9.87 -16.74
CA ASN A 144 1.87 -9.31 -17.06
C ASN A 144 2.21 -9.45 -18.55
N SER A 145 2.40 -8.31 -19.22
CA SER A 145 2.85 -8.20 -20.62
C SER A 145 4.29 -8.72 -20.84
N PHE A 146 5.06 -8.92 -19.76
CA PHE A 146 6.45 -9.42 -19.83
C PHE A 146 6.57 -10.80 -20.48
N THR A 147 5.57 -11.67 -20.31
CA THR A 147 5.58 -12.99 -20.97
C THR A 147 5.44 -12.86 -22.49
N ILE A 148 4.73 -11.84 -22.98
CA ILE A 148 4.57 -11.55 -24.41
C ILE A 148 5.85 -10.96 -25.00
N VAL A 149 6.53 -10.08 -24.25
CA VAL A 149 7.79 -9.48 -24.70
C VAL A 149 8.90 -10.53 -24.80
N ILE A 150 9.01 -11.44 -23.84
CA ILE A 150 9.99 -12.53 -23.85
C ILE A 150 9.70 -13.54 -24.97
N THR A 151 8.43 -13.87 -25.22
CA THR A 151 8.07 -14.78 -26.32
C THR A 151 8.32 -14.16 -27.70
N LEU A 152 8.05 -12.86 -27.86
CA LEU A 152 8.36 -12.13 -29.10
C LEU A 152 9.87 -12.02 -29.33
N LEU A 153 10.67 -11.71 -28.32
CA LEU A 153 12.14 -11.68 -28.42
C LEU A 153 12.70 -13.07 -28.81
N TYR A 154 12.20 -14.14 -28.19
CA TYR A 154 12.59 -15.51 -28.54
C TYR A 154 12.22 -15.87 -29.99
N LEU A 155 11.02 -15.50 -30.46
CA LEU A 155 10.61 -15.71 -31.84
C LEU A 155 11.46 -14.92 -32.84
N MET A 156 11.82 -13.67 -32.53
CA MET A 156 12.71 -12.86 -33.36
C MET A 156 14.13 -13.45 -33.44
N THR A 157 14.66 -13.99 -32.34
CA THR A 157 15.97 -14.68 -32.36
C THR A 157 15.95 -15.98 -33.18
N LYS A 158 14.78 -16.63 -33.30
CA LYS A 158 14.60 -17.84 -34.11
C LYS A 158 14.40 -17.58 -35.61
N MET A 159 14.04 -16.36 -36.00
CA MET A 159 13.88 -15.95 -37.40
C MET A 159 15.17 -15.37 -38.03
N LEU A 160 16.18 -15.09 -37.20
CA LEU A 160 17.48 -14.53 -37.59
C LEU A 160 18.58 -15.60 -37.74
N ILE A 161 18.23 -16.87 -37.59
CA ILE A 161 19.05 -18.06 -37.82
C ILE A 161 18.34 -18.91 -38.87
#